data_AF-A0A354GHK4-F1
#
_entry.id   AF-A0A354GHK4-F1
#
_cell.length_a   1.000
_cell.length_b   1.000
_cell.length_c   1.000
_cell.angle_alpha   90.00
_cell.angle_beta   90.00
_cell.angle_gamma   90.00
#
_symmetry.space_group_name_H-M   'P 1'
#
loop_
_entity.id
_entity.type
_entity.pdbx_description
1 polymer ?
#
loop_
_entity_poly.entity_id
_entity_poly.type
_entity_poly.pdbx_seq_one_letter_code
_entity_poly.pdbx_strand_id
1 'polypeptide(L)' 'MKDQNSIPKEDQNQRWNRALDIFIESVHKPDSNLRGCAHNQKCYNELMWIREDIVNHLQSLRR' A
#
# COMPACT_ATOMS: atom_id res chain seq x y z
N MET A 1 1.46 -2.38 10.84
CA MET A 1 0.65 -1.38 11.54
C MET A 1 0.10 -1.87 12.88
N LYS A 2 0.35 -1.08 13.93
CA LYS A 2 -0.46 -1.09 15.15
C LYS A 2 -1.57 -0.06 14.99
N ASP A 3 -2.66 -0.19 15.74
CA ASP A 3 -3.72 0.81 15.74
C ASP A 3 -3.17 2.19 16.16
N GLN A 4 -3.52 3.24 15.40
CA GLN A 4 -3.02 4.61 15.60
C GLN A 4 -3.98 5.49 16.41
N ASN A 5 -4.98 4.90 17.07
CA ASN A 5 -6.08 5.57 17.77
C ASN A 5 -6.97 6.44 16.87
N SER A 6 -8.16 6.77 17.38
CA SER A 6 -9.12 7.66 16.73
C SER A 6 -8.64 9.11 16.73
N ILE A 7 -8.93 9.83 15.64
CA ILE A 7 -8.57 11.23 15.45
C ILE A 7 -9.87 12.06 15.37
N PRO A 8 -9.92 13.29 15.90
CA PRO A 8 -11.09 14.17 15.77
C PRO A 8 -11.46 14.46 14.31
N LYS A 9 -12.66 15.01 14.10
CA LYS A 9 -13.17 15.34 12.75
C LYS A 9 -12.25 16.37 12.08
N GLU A 10 -11.74 15.99 10.92
CA GLU A 10 -10.80 16.78 10.10
C GLU A 10 -11.36 17.07 8.71
N ASP A 11 -10.64 17.93 7.97
CA ASP A 11 -10.92 18.22 6.58
C ASP A 11 -10.86 16.95 5.70
N GLN A 12 -11.56 16.97 4.56
CA GLN A 12 -11.60 15.84 3.65
C GLN A 12 -10.24 15.51 3.03
N ASN A 13 -9.40 16.50 2.71
CA ASN A 13 -8.08 16.25 2.12
C ASN A 13 -7.13 15.62 3.13
N GLN A 14 -7.20 16.00 4.40
CA GLN A 14 -6.41 15.39 5.47
C GLN A 14 -6.76 13.91 5.65
N ARG A 15 -8.06 13.59 5.68
CA ARG A 15 -8.55 12.20 5.76
C ARG A 15 -8.16 11.40 4.51
N TRP A 16 -8.20 12.01 3.33
CA TRP A 16 -7.76 11.40 2.07
C TRP A 16 -6.28 11.03 2.11
N ASN A 17 -5.41 11.99 2.45
CA ASN A 17 -3.97 11.74 2.52
C ASN A 17 -3.62 10.67 3.56
N ARG A 18 -4.30 10.66 4.71
CA ARG A 18 -4.12 9.60 5.72
C ARG A 18 -4.55 8.24 5.21
N ALA A 19 -5.71 8.15 4.55
CA ALA A 19 -6.18 6.90 3.96
C ALA A 19 -5.21 6.39 2.89
N LEU A 20 -4.65 7.31 2.08
CA LEU A 20 -3.63 7.01 1.08
C LEU A 20 -2.35 6.46 1.73
N ASP A 21 -1.86 7.10 2.80
CA ASP A 21 -0.67 6.65 3.53
C ASP A 21 -0.87 5.25 4.13
N ILE A 22 -2.03 4.99 4.76
CA ILE A 22 -2.40 3.66 5.28
C ILE A 22 -2.42 2.61 4.15
N PHE A 23 -2.98 2.97 2.99
CA PHE A 23 -3.05 2.05 1.85
C PHE A 23 -1.67 1.76 1.27
N ILE A 24 -0.79 2.76 1.16
CA ILE A 24 0.61 2.59 0.75
C ILE A 24 1.35 1.65 1.72
N GLU A 25 1.17 1.79 3.04
CA GLU A 25 1.74 0.83 4.01
C GLU A 25 1.22 -0.60 3.75
N SER A 26 -0.07 -0.75 3.42
CA SER A 26 -0.67 -2.05 3.12
C SER A 26 -0.07 -2.71 1.87
N VAL A 27 0.22 -1.94 0.83
CA VAL A 27 0.91 -2.39 -0.39
C VAL A 27 2.38 -2.73 -0.11
N HIS A 28 3.03 -1.98 0.80
CA HIS A 28 4.40 -2.29 1.19
C HIS A 28 4.50 -3.53 2.05
N LYS A 29 3.49 -3.83 2.87
CA LYS A 29 3.48 -5.00 3.75
C LYS A 29 3.48 -6.29 2.91
N PRO A 30 4.50 -7.15 3.05
CA PRO A 30 4.56 -8.40 2.32
C PRO A 30 3.51 -9.40 2.84
N ASP A 31 2.76 -10.01 1.92
CA ASP A 31 2.02 -11.25 2.19
C ASP A 31 2.90 -12.44 1.80
N SER A 32 3.33 -13.24 2.77
CA SER A 32 4.24 -14.37 2.55
C SER A 32 3.61 -15.47 1.71
N ASN A 33 2.29 -15.68 1.80
CA ASN A 33 1.59 -16.71 1.04
C ASN A 33 1.52 -16.32 -0.44
N LEU A 34 1.15 -15.07 -0.73
CA LEU A 34 1.11 -14.57 -2.10
C LEU A 34 2.50 -14.52 -2.73
N ARG A 35 3.54 -14.16 -1.96
CA ARG A 35 4.93 -14.22 -2.45
C ARG A 35 5.39 -15.64 -2.73
N GLY A 36 5.03 -16.60 -1.89
CA GLY A 36 5.28 -18.02 -2.14
C GLY A 36 4.60 -18.50 -3.43
N CYS A 37 3.36 -18.08 -3.65
CA CYS A 37 2.62 -18.34 -4.89
C CYS A 37 3.36 -17.78 -6.12
N ALA A 38 3.85 -16.53 -6.05
CA ALA A 38 4.58 -15.91 -7.15
C ALA A 38 5.92 -16.59 -7.44
N HIS A 39 6.63 -17.09 -6.42
CA HIS A 39 7.81 -17.92 -6.64
C HIS A 39 7.47 -19.26 -7.32
N ASN A 40 6.43 -19.95 -6.84
CA ASN A 40 5.99 -21.23 -7.42
C ASN A 40 5.54 -21.07 -8.88
N GLN A 41 4.90 -19.95 -9.21
CA GLN A 41 4.43 -19.62 -10.55
C GLN A 41 5.48 -18.89 -11.41
N LYS A 42 6.71 -18.70 -10.90
CA LYS A 42 7.82 -18.04 -11.59
C LYS A 42 7.52 -16.59 -12.04
N CYS A 43 6.68 -15.88 -11.28
CA CYS A 43 6.28 -14.49 -11.57
C CYS A 43 6.62 -13.50 -10.43
N TYR A 44 7.64 -13.83 -9.61
CA TYR A 44 8.01 -13.00 -8.46
C TYR A 44 8.56 -11.62 -8.86
N ASN A 45 9.33 -11.53 -9.94
CA ASN A 45 9.90 -10.25 -10.38
C ASN A 45 8.81 -9.32 -10.90
N GLU A 46 7.88 -9.85 -11.69
CA GLU A 46 6.72 -9.16 -12.21
C GLU A 46 5.83 -8.65 -11.07
N LEU A 47 5.60 -9.47 -10.04
CA LEU A 47 4.90 -9.03 -8.82
C LEU A 47 5.59 -7.82 -8.18
N MET A 48 6.93 -7.82 -8.12
CA MET A 48 7.70 -6.72 -7.52
C MET A 48 7.68 -5.45 -8.38
N TRP A 49 7.75 -5.58 -9.71
CA TRP A 49 7.61 -4.44 -10.63
C TRP A 49 6.21 -3.81 -10.55
N ILE A 50 5.16 -4.65 -10.58
CA ILE A 50 3.78 -4.17 -10.41
C ILE A 50 3.63 -3.43 -9.07
N ARG A 51 4.21 -3.96 -7.98
CA ARG A 51 4.19 -3.29 -6.68
C ARG A 51 4.86 -1.92 -6.75
N GLU A 52 6.00 -1.80 -7.43
CA GLU A 52 6.71 -0.52 -7.59
C GLU A 52 5.88 0.49 -8.39
N ASP A 53 5.32 0.08 -9.52
CA ASP A 53 4.46 0.93 -10.35
C ASP A 53 3.24 1.43 -9.58
N ILE A 54 2.59 0.56 -8.80
CA ILE A 54 1.44 0.93 -7.98
C ILE A 54 1.85 1.89 -6.86
N VAL A 55 2.98 1.68 -6.19
CA VAL A 55 3.47 2.62 -5.17
C VAL A 55 3.73 4.00 -5.78
N ASN A 56 4.37 4.07 -6.94
CA ASN A 56 4.62 5.32 -7.66
C ASN A 56 3.30 6.02 -8.04
N HIS A 57 2.33 5.27 -8.55
CA HIS A 57 1.01 5.80 -8.85
C HIS A 57 0.31 6.34 -7.59
N LEU A 58 0.31 5.60 -6.48
CA LEU A 58 -0.32 6.02 -5.24
C LEU A 58 0.29 7.32 -4.71
N GLN A 59 1.61 7.49 -4.78
CA GLN A 59 2.27 8.74 -4.37
C GLN A 59 1.77 9.96 -5.17
N SER A 60 1.38 9.76 -6.44
CA SER A 60 0.82 10.83 -7.28
C SER A 60 -0.60 11.28 -6.88
N LEU A 61 -1.31 10.51 -6.05
CA LEU A 61 -2.70 10.80 -5.65
C LEU A 61 -2.83 11.73 -4.43
N ARG A 62 -1.72 12.22 -3.88
CA ARG A 62 -1.71 13.11 -2.71
C ARG A 62 -2.36 14.46 -3.06
N ARG A 63 -3.13 15.02 -2.12
CA ARG A 63 -3.88 16.28 -2.28
C ARG A 63 -3.41 17.36 -1.32
#